data_AF-A0A1A9M7K7-F1
#
_entry.id   AF-A0A1A9M7K7-F1
#
_cell.length_a   1.000
_cell.length_b   1.000
_cell.length_c   1.000
_cell.angle_alpha   90.00
_cell.angle_beta   90.00
_cell.angle_gamma   90.00
#
_symmetry.space_group_name_H-M   'P 1'
#
loop_
_entity.id
_entity.type
_entity.pdbx_description
1 polymer ?
#
loop_
_entity_poly.entity_id
_entity_poly.type
_entity_poly.pdbx_seq_one_letter_code
_entity_poly.pdbx_strand_id
1 'polypeptide(L)'
;MTDPLRPPLSRLWLPEPSGGMSLQLSASLDGGEHTLLTLSADAQDEAVWVTLQAGAVPVQIPLATLRQLLEVAVEEVHSAEWFARQDSD
;
A
#
# COMPACT_ATOMS: atom_id res chain seq x y z
N MET A 1 -19.77 10.94 -2.25
CA MET A 1 -18.61 10.02 -2.17
C MET A 1 -19.16 8.67 -1.75
N THR A 2 -18.78 7.59 -2.42
CA THR A 2 -19.14 6.22 -2.02
C THR A 2 -18.23 5.78 -0.88
N ASP A 3 -18.75 4.96 0.04
CA ASP A 3 -17.94 4.38 1.10
C ASP A 3 -16.80 3.54 0.52
N PRO A 4 -15.60 3.56 1.15
CA PRO A 4 -14.47 2.78 0.69
C PRO A 4 -14.74 1.27 0.84
N LEU A 5 -14.45 0.52 -0.22
CA LEU A 5 -14.52 -0.95 -0.21
C LEU A 5 -13.39 -1.55 0.64
N ARG A 6 -13.66 -2.68 1.29
CA ARG A 6 -12.69 -3.46 2.10
C ARG A 6 -12.60 -4.90 1.57
N PRO A 7 -12.01 -5.11 0.39
CA PRO A 7 -11.96 -6.43 -0.24
C PRO A 7 -11.00 -7.39 0.49
N PRO A 8 -11.15 -8.71 0.31
CA PRO A 8 -10.12 -9.67 0.66
C PRO A 8 -8.81 -9.37 -0.10
N LEU A 9 -7.68 -9.52 0.60
CA LEU A 9 -6.35 -9.25 0.06
C LEU A 9 -5.55 -10.54 -0.13
N SER A 10 -4.79 -10.61 -1.21
CA SER A 10 -3.90 -11.71 -1.56
C SER A 10 -2.48 -11.21 -1.77
N ARG A 11 -1.49 -12.07 -1.47
CA ARG A 11 -0.07 -11.78 -1.72
C ARG A 11 0.49 -12.80 -2.69
N LEU A 12 1.27 -12.33 -3.67
CA LEU A 12 1.88 -13.16 -4.69
C LEU A 12 3.33 -12.77 -4.91
N TRP A 13 4.22 -13.75 -4.95
CA TRP A 13 5.61 -13.56 -5.36
C TRP A 13 5.71 -13.76 -6.87
N LEU A 14 6.33 -12.82 -7.58
CA LEU A 14 6.45 -12.84 -9.03
C LEU A 14 7.93 -12.80 -9.43
N PRO A 15 8.38 -13.67 -10.35
CA PRO A 15 9.72 -13.58 -10.90
C PRO A 15 9.86 -12.34 -11.78
N GLU A 16 11.00 -11.65 -11.67
CA GLU A 16 11.33 -10.53 -12.54
C GLU A 16 12.21 -10.98 -13.73
N PRO A 17 12.10 -10.33 -14.91
CA PRO A 17 12.96 -10.65 -16.06
C PRO A 17 14.47 -10.51 -15.79
N SER A 18 14.85 -9.67 -14.82
CA SER A 18 16.21 -9.45 -14.34
C SER A 18 16.77 -10.61 -13.51
N GLY A 19 15.95 -11.59 -13.13
CA GLY A 19 16.32 -12.70 -12.25
C GLY A 19 16.00 -12.48 -10.77
N GLY A 20 15.33 -11.36 -10.43
CA GLY A 20 14.86 -11.05 -9.08
C GLY A 20 13.45 -11.56 -8.77
N MET A 21 12.94 -11.18 -7.60
CA MET A 21 11.57 -11.45 -7.16
C MET A 21 10.90 -10.16 -6.73
N SER A 22 9.67 -9.94 -7.18
CA SER A 22 8.78 -8.91 -6.66
C SER A 22 7.69 -9.51 -5.80
N LEU A 23 7.14 -8.71 -4.90
CA LEU A 23 5.98 -9.06 -4.07
C LEU A 23 4.80 -8.19 -4.47
N GLN A 24 3.70 -8.81 -4.90
CA GLN A 24 2.48 -8.13 -5.29
C GLN A 24 1.42 -8.28 -4.20
N LEU A 25 0.74 -7.17 -3.90
CA LEU A 25 -0.52 -7.17 -3.15
C LEU A 25 -1.68 -6.99 -4.14
N SER A 26 -2.64 -7.90 -4.06
CA SER A 26 -3.83 -7.89 -4.90
C SER A 26 -5.10 -7.91 -4.04
N ALA A 27 -6.22 -7.54 -4.65
CA ALA A 27 -7.54 -7.66 -4.06
C ALA A 27 -8.53 -8.31 -5.03
N SER A 28 -9.45 -9.10 -4.48
CA SER A 28 -10.60 -9.60 -5.26
C SER A 28 -11.70 -8.54 -5.27
N LEU A 29 -11.96 -7.98 -6.45
CA LEU A 29 -12.96 -6.94 -6.71
C LEU A 29 -13.82 -7.36 -7.90
N ASP A 30 -15.14 -7.25 -7.77
CA ASP A 30 -16.10 -7.57 -8.84
C ASP A 30 -15.89 -8.94 -9.52
N GLY A 31 -15.40 -9.93 -8.77
CA GLY A 31 -15.12 -11.29 -9.25
C GLY A 31 -13.79 -11.44 -10.01
N GLY A 32 -12.99 -10.37 -10.11
CA GLY A 32 -11.64 -10.37 -10.69
C GLY A 32 -10.56 -10.12 -9.64
N GLU A 33 -9.32 -10.49 -9.96
CA GLU A 33 -8.15 -10.17 -9.14
C GLU A 33 -7.49 -8.89 -9.68
N HIS A 34 -7.34 -7.90 -8.81
CA HIS A 34 -6.78 -6.59 -9.17
C HIS A 34 -5.49 -6.34 -8.40
N THR A 35 -4.45 -5.90 -9.10
CA THR A 35 -3.20 -5.49 -8.46
C THR A 35 -3.38 -4.14 -7.77
N LEU A 36 -3.05 -4.07 -6.48
CA LEU A 36 -3.08 -2.82 -5.71
C LEU A 36 -1.71 -2.15 -5.71
N LEU A 37 -0.66 -2.93 -5.38
CA LEU A 37 0.72 -2.46 -5.39
C LEU A 37 1.69 -3.62 -5.64
N THR A 38 2.89 -3.28 -6.07
CA THR A 38 4.01 -4.20 -6.28
C THR A 38 5.25 -3.66 -5.59
N LEU A 39 5.94 -4.50 -4.83
CA LEU A 39 7.22 -4.21 -4.22
C LEU A 39 8.34 -4.85 -5.05
N SER A 40 9.36 -4.08 -5.39
CA SER A 40 10.54 -4.53 -6.13
C SER A 40 11.80 -3.89 -5.55
N ALA A 41 12.94 -4.58 -5.65
CA ALA A 41 14.24 -4.03 -5.29
C ALA A 41 14.84 -3.27 -6.48
N ASP A 42 15.51 -2.15 -6.22
CA ASP A 42 16.29 -1.45 -7.25
C ASP A 42 17.58 -2.21 -7.54
N ALA A 43 17.93 -2.36 -8.82
CA ALA A 43 19.09 -3.12 -9.24
C ALA A 43 20.44 -2.45 -8.91
N GLN A 44 20.46 -1.17 -8.55
CA GLN A 44 21.69 -0.43 -8.25
C GLN A 44 22.08 -0.51 -6.79
N ASP A 45 21.12 -0.37 -5.87
CA ASP A 45 21.38 -0.21 -4.43
C ASP A 45 20.54 -1.14 -3.54
N GLU A 46 19.74 -2.03 -4.13
CA GLU A 46 18.83 -2.96 -3.43
C GLU A 46 17.77 -2.26 -2.55
N ALA A 47 17.56 -0.96 -2.73
CA ALA A 47 16.46 -0.26 -2.05
C ALA A 47 15.12 -0.80 -2.54
N VAL A 48 14.20 -1.07 -1.61
CA VAL A 48 12.87 -1.59 -1.96
C VAL A 48 11.91 -0.44 -2.22
N TRP A 49 11.26 -0.50 -3.38
CA TRP A 49 10.28 0.47 -3.85
C TRP A 49 8.89 -0.14 -3.91
N VAL A 50 7.89 0.66 -3.59
CA VAL A 50 6.47 0.32 -3.72
C VAL A 50 5.92 1.03 -4.95
N THR A 51 5.51 0.26 -5.95
CA THR A 51 4.86 0.74 -7.16
C THR A 51 3.34 0.65 -6.99
N LEU A 52 2.63 1.75 -7.19
CA LEU A 52 1.16 1.85 -7.13
C LEU A 52 0.62 2.76 -8.25
N GLN A 53 -0.67 2.69 -8.54
CA GLN A 53 -1.31 3.53 -9.56
C GLN A 53 -1.87 4.82 -8.96
N ALA A 54 -1.42 5.97 -9.48
CA ALA A 54 -1.99 7.28 -9.21
C ALA A 54 -2.72 7.77 -10.48
N GLY A 55 -4.02 7.47 -10.56
CA GLY A 55 -4.79 7.65 -11.79
C GLY A 55 -4.30 6.70 -12.88
N ALA A 56 -3.81 7.24 -14.00
CA ALA A 56 -3.24 6.44 -15.09
C ALA A 56 -1.70 6.31 -15.02
N VAL A 57 -1.07 6.86 -13.97
CA VAL A 57 0.39 6.94 -13.85
C VAL A 57 0.87 5.99 -12.75
N PRO A 58 1.79 5.05 -13.06
CA PRO A 58 2.49 4.30 -12.02
C PRO A 58 3.46 5.23 -11.29
N VAL A 59 3.41 5.22 -9.96
CA VAL A 59 4.31 5.97 -9.10
C VAL A 59 5.05 5.03 -8.16
N GLN A 60 6.29 5.38 -7.83
CA GLN A 60 7.12 4.63 -6.90
C GLN A 60 7.39 5.45 -5.64
N ILE A 61 7.27 4.78 -4.49
CA ILE A 61 7.55 5.34 -3.17
C ILE A 61 8.56 4.42 -2.48
N PRO A 62 9.62 4.94 -1.83
CA PRO A 62 10.51 4.11 -1.04
C PRO A 62 9.74 3.38 0.06
N LEU A 63 9.95 2.08 0.22
CA LEU A 63 9.27 1.29 1.26
C LEU A 63 9.55 1.84 2.66
N ALA A 64 10.77 2.31 2.91
CA ALA A 64 11.16 2.91 4.18
C ALA A 64 10.29 4.13 4.53
N THR A 65 10.01 4.99 3.55
CA THR A 65 9.15 6.17 3.72
C THR A 65 7.71 5.78 3.98
N LEU A 66 7.17 4.80 3.25
CA LEU A 66 5.82 4.29 3.49
C LEU A 66 5.68 3.68 4.89
N ARG A 67 6.68 2.91 5.34
CA ARG A 67 6.67 2.32 6.68
C ARG A 67 6.62 3.38 7.77
N GLN A 68 7.45 4.42 7.68
CA GLN A 68 7.45 5.52 8.64
C GLN A 68 6.10 6.24 8.68
N LEU A 69 5.48 6.47 7.51
CA LEU A 69 4.15 7.07 7.44
C LEU A 69 3.09 6.20 8.15
N LEU A 70 3.14 4.89 7.96
CA LEU A 70 2.18 3.96 8.59
C LEU A 70 2.36 3.92 10.11
N GLU A 71 3.59 3.98 10.62
CA GLU A 71 3.88 4.07 12.05
C GLU A 71 3.23 5.31 12.66
N VAL A 72 3.47 6.49 12.07
CA VAL A 72 2.84 7.75 12.51
C VAL A 72 1.32 7.67 12.40
N ALA A 73 0.80 7.07 11.34
CA ALA A 73 -0.64 6.98 11.13
C ALA A 73 -1.35 6.14 12.21
N VAL A 74 -0.72 5.07 12.68
CA VAL A 74 -1.29 4.24 13.78
C VAL A 74 -1.44 5.05 15.06
N GLU A 75 -0.52 5.98 15.31
CA GLU A 75 -0.49 6.79 16.53
C GLU A 75 -1.38 8.03 16.43
N GLU A 76 -1.41 8.69 15.27
CA GLU A 76 -1.99 10.04 15.15
C GLU A 76 -3.28 10.11 14.31
N VAL A 77 -3.60 9.09 13.50
CA VAL A 77 -4.82 9.11 12.68
C VAL A 77 -6.00 8.59 13.47
N HIS A 78 -6.89 9.51 13.84
CA HIS A 78 -8.10 9.21 14.60
C HIS A 78 -9.35 9.72 13.90
N SER A 79 -10.50 9.12 14.23
CA SER A 79 -11.80 9.57 13.72
C SER A 79 -12.28 10.83 14.43
N ALA A 80 -13.20 11.57 13.82
CA ALA A 80 -13.80 12.75 14.44
C ALA A 80 -14.46 12.42 15.80
N GLU A 81 -15.07 11.25 15.92
CA GLU A 81 -15.68 10.78 17.17
C GLU A 81 -14.66 10.52 18.27
N TRP A 82 -13.44 10.12 17.91
CA TRP A 82 -12.36 9.97 18.89
C TRP A 82 -11.98 11.32 19.48
N PHE A 83 -11.78 12.35 18.64
CA PHE A 83 -11.47 13.71 19.10
C PHE A 83 -12.59 14.32 19.94
N ALA A 84 -13.85 14.15 19.52
CA ALA A 84 -15.00 14.66 20.27
C ALA A 84 -15.10 14.07 21.70
N ARG A 85 -14.59 12.85 21.91
CA ARG A 85 -14.50 12.24 23.25
C ARG A 85 -13.37 12.84 24.10
N GLN A 86 -12.28 13.30 23.48
CA GLN A 86 -11.17 13.94 24.20
C GLN A 86 -11.54 15.37 24.66
N ASP A 87 -12.32 16.10 23.86
CA ASP A 87 -12.76 17.48 24.21
C ASP A 87 -13.88 17.52 25.28
N SER A 88 -14.47 16.36 25.59
CA SER A 88 -15.58 16.23 26.54
C SER A 88 -15.12 15.80 27.95
N ASP A 89 -13.83 15.51 28.12
CA ASP A 89 -13.14 15.26 29.40
C ASP A 89 -12.38 16.52 29.86
#